data_AF-A0A712CQA5-F1
#
_entry.id   AF-A0A712CQA5-F1
#
_cell.length_a   1.000
_cell.length_b   1.000
_cell.length_c   1.000
_cell.angle_alpha   90.00
_cell.angle_beta   90.00
_cell.angle_gamma   90.00
#
_symmetry.space_group_name_H-M   'P 1'
#
loop_
_entity.id
_entity.type
_entity.pdbx_description
1 polymer ?
#
loop_
_entity_poly.entity_id
_entity_poly.type
_entity_poly.pdbx_seq_one_letter_code
_entity_poly.pdbx_strand_id
1 'polypeptide(L)'
;MRLFAQLSWYFRREWRRYLGAVALLMLIAMLQLIPPKVVGIVVDGVTAQHFTPGRIAMWIGTIALIAVVVYLLRYVWRVLLFGASYQLAVELREDYYRQLSRQHPEFYQRHRTGDLIARATNDVDRVVFAAGEGVLTLVDSLVMGCAVLIVMSTQISWQLTLLALLPMPIMALMIKRYGDRLHDYFKLAQAAFSSLNDRTQESLTSIR
;
A
#
# COMPACT_ATOMS: atom_id res chain seq x y z
N MET A 1 -11.29 -6.59 -10.96
CA MET A 1 -10.70 -5.96 -12.17
C MET A 1 -11.59 -4.90 -12.83
N ARG A 2 -12.95 -4.96 -12.74
CA ARG A 2 -13.84 -3.92 -13.32
C ARG A 2 -13.64 -2.51 -12.76
N LEU A 3 -13.29 -2.39 -11.47
CA LEU A 3 -13.04 -1.10 -10.80
C LEU A 3 -11.90 -0.30 -11.44
N PHE A 4 -10.78 -0.94 -11.75
CA PHE A 4 -9.65 -0.28 -12.44
C PHE A 4 -10.00 0.14 -13.87
N ALA A 5 -10.85 -0.62 -14.57
CA ALA A 5 -11.35 -0.23 -15.88
C ALA A 5 -12.25 1.02 -15.80
N GLN A 6 -13.11 1.09 -14.78
CA GLN A 6 -13.98 2.25 -14.52
C GLN A 6 -13.20 3.50 -14.09
N LEU A 7 -12.05 3.34 -13.44
CA LEU A 7 -11.15 4.44 -13.08
C LEU A 7 -10.08 4.75 -14.14
N SER A 8 -10.11 4.08 -15.29
CA SER A 8 -9.09 4.25 -16.33
C SER A 8 -8.97 5.68 -16.85
N TRP A 9 -10.08 6.44 -16.85
CA TRP A 9 -10.08 7.87 -17.19
C TRP A 9 -9.21 8.69 -16.24
N TYR A 10 -9.26 8.39 -14.95
CA TYR A 10 -8.48 9.09 -13.92
C TYR A 10 -6.99 8.76 -14.04
N PHE A 11 -6.65 7.47 -14.20
CA PHE A 11 -5.26 7.06 -14.42
C PHE A 11 -4.68 7.67 -15.69
N ARG A 12 -5.48 7.79 -16.77
CA ARG A 12 -5.07 8.47 -18.00
C ARG A 12 -4.89 9.96 -17.82
N ARG A 13 -5.68 10.62 -16.95
CA ARG A 13 -5.53 12.05 -16.66
C ARG A 13 -4.26 12.30 -15.82
N GLU A 14 -4.06 11.51 -14.78
CA GLU A 14 -2.96 11.68 -13.81
C GLU A 14 -1.69 10.90 -14.16
N TRP A 15 -1.57 10.36 -15.38
CA TRP A 15 -0.47 9.47 -15.77
C TRP A 15 0.92 10.08 -15.53
N ARG A 16 1.06 11.41 -15.67
CA ARG A 16 2.32 12.13 -15.40
C ARG A 16 2.71 12.08 -13.92
N ARG A 17 1.73 12.22 -13.01
CA ARG A 17 1.97 12.12 -11.56
C ARG A 17 2.33 10.70 -11.17
N TYR A 18 1.62 9.71 -11.71
CA TYR A 18 1.94 8.30 -11.49
C TYR A 18 3.32 7.92 -12.04
N LEU A 19 3.67 8.37 -13.25
CA LEU A 19 4.99 8.12 -13.84
C LEU A 19 6.10 8.80 -13.03
N GLY A 20 5.89 10.04 -12.60
CA GLY A 20 6.81 10.75 -11.71
C GLY A 20 6.99 10.04 -10.37
N ALA A 21 5.90 9.53 -9.79
CA ALA A 21 5.95 8.74 -8.56
C ALA A 21 6.72 7.43 -8.73
N VAL A 22 6.53 6.71 -9.84
CA VAL A 22 7.27 5.49 -10.17
C VAL A 22 8.76 5.78 -10.37
N ALA A 23 9.10 6.82 -11.12
CA ALA A 23 10.49 7.23 -11.33
C ALA A 23 11.18 7.62 -10.01
N LEU A 24 10.48 8.35 -9.16
CA LEU A 24 10.95 8.72 -7.83
C LEU A 24 11.15 7.48 -6.93
N LEU A 25 10.26 6.49 -7.01
CA LEU A 25 10.43 5.22 -6.29
C LEU A 25 11.64 4.45 -6.78
N MET A 26 11.88 4.39 -8.10
CA MET A 26 13.08 3.74 -8.62
C MET A 26 14.35 4.40 -8.08
N LEU A 27 14.39 5.73 -8.01
CA LEU A 27 15.50 6.46 -7.40
C LEU A 27 15.63 6.12 -5.91
N ILE A 28 14.53 6.15 -5.16
CA ILE A 28 14.52 5.80 -3.73
C ILE A 28 15.02 4.35 -3.52
N ALA A 29 14.57 3.41 -4.34
CA ALA A 29 14.98 2.01 -4.27
C ALA A 29 16.49 1.86 -4.49
N MET A 30 17.04 2.54 -5.50
CA MET A 30 18.49 2.53 -5.74
C MET A 30 19.28 3.11 -4.56
N LEU A 31 18.82 4.22 -3.98
CA LEU A 31 19.46 4.82 -2.80
C LEU A 31 19.37 3.90 -1.57
N GLN A 32 18.24 3.21 -1.37
CA GLN A 32 18.05 2.29 -0.24
C GLN A 32 18.90 1.02 -0.34
N LEU A 33 19.45 0.69 -1.51
CA LEU A 33 20.39 -0.43 -1.70
C LEU A 33 21.83 -0.07 -1.33
N ILE A 34 22.15 1.22 -1.12
CA ILE A 34 23.50 1.66 -0.76
C ILE A 34 23.86 1.28 0.69
N PRO A 35 23.04 1.56 1.72
CA PRO A 35 23.41 1.27 3.11
C PRO A 35 23.80 -0.21 3.35
N PRO A 36 23.05 -1.22 2.87
CA PRO A 36 23.46 -2.63 3.03
C PRO A 36 24.81 -2.95 2.41
N LYS A 37 25.13 -2.38 1.23
CA LYS A 37 26.44 -2.55 0.58
C LYS A 37 27.55 -1.87 1.36
N VAL A 38 27.30 -0.65 1.85
CA VAL A 38 28.26 0.07 2.69
C VAL A 38 28.56 -0.72 3.96
N VAL A 39 27.53 -1.28 4.61
CA VAL A 39 27.70 -2.15 5.77
C VAL A 39 28.56 -3.36 5.42
N GLY A 40 28.33 -4.03 4.28
CA GLY A 40 29.18 -5.13 3.80
C GLY A 40 30.64 -4.71 3.66
N ILE A 41 30.92 -3.61 2.95
CA ILE A 41 32.28 -3.08 2.75
C ILE A 41 32.96 -2.76 4.09
N VAL A 42 32.23 -2.13 5.03
CA VAL A 42 32.78 -1.78 6.35
C VAL A 42 33.10 -3.04 7.14
N VAL A 43 32.20 -4.03 7.16
CA VAL A 43 32.42 -5.31 7.88
C VAL A 43 33.61 -6.07 7.29
N ASP A 44 33.69 -6.19 5.96
CA ASP A 44 34.76 -6.92 5.28
C ASP A 44 36.12 -6.26 5.53
N GLY A 45 36.20 -4.93 5.42
CA GLY A 45 37.48 -4.25 5.60
C GLY A 45 37.92 -4.09 7.06
N VAL A 46 36.98 -4.13 8.03
CA VAL A 46 37.34 -4.20 9.47
C VAL A 46 37.93 -5.57 9.76
N THR A 47 37.33 -6.63 9.21
CA THR A 47 37.81 -8.01 9.32
C THR A 47 39.19 -8.17 8.67
N ALA A 48 39.45 -7.49 7.56
CA ALA A 48 40.74 -7.49 6.86
C ALA A 48 41.80 -6.53 7.48
N GLN A 49 41.56 -5.91 8.65
CA GLN A 49 42.49 -4.99 9.33
C GLN A 49 42.92 -3.75 8.51
N HIS A 50 42.10 -3.31 7.54
CA HIS A 50 42.45 -2.25 6.59
C HIS A 50 41.80 -0.87 6.83
N PHE A 51 41.13 -0.65 7.98
CA PHE A 51 40.41 0.60 8.24
C PHE A 51 41.00 1.49 9.33
N THR A 52 41.32 2.72 8.94
CA THR A 52 41.53 3.86 9.84
C THR A 52 40.18 4.41 10.33
N PRO A 53 40.05 4.86 11.60
CA PRO A 53 38.81 5.43 12.14
C PRO A 53 38.16 6.52 11.27
N GLY A 54 38.97 7.32 10.56
CA GLY A 54 38.47 8.36 9.65
C GLY A 54 37.65 7.83 8.46
N ARG A 55 37.98 6.66 7.92
CA ARG A 55 37.19 6.03 6.84
C ARG A 55 35.85 5.51 7.35
N ILE A 56 35.81 4.99 8.57
CA ILE A 56 34.57 4.53 9.20
C ILE A 56 33.63 5.72 9.42
N ALA A 57 34.14 6.83 9.95
CA ALA A 57 33.36 8.06 10.13
C ALA A 57 32.81 8.59 8.80
N MET A 58 33.59 8.54 7.72
CA MET A 58 33.12 8.90 6.37
C MET A 58 31.96 8.02 5.90
N TRP A 59 32.06 6.70 6.05
CA TRP A 59 30.98 5.77 5.67
C TRP A 59 29.71 5.98 6.49
N ILE A 60 29.83 6.22 7.80
CA ILE A 60 28.70 6.58 8.66
C ILE A 60 28.06 7.89 8.19
N GLY A 61 28.87 8.90 7.88
CA GLY A 61 28.38 10.17 7.32
C GLY A 61 27.64 9.98 6.00
N THR A 62 28.14 9.12 5.11
CA THR A 62 27.47 8.77 3.85
C THR A 62 26.12 8.08 4.09
N ILE A 63 26.04 7.12 5.02
CA ILE A 63 24.77 6.47 5.37
C ILE A 63 23.78 7.49 5.93
N ALA A 64 24.22 8.37 6.83
CA ALA A 64 23.38 9.42 7.41
C ALA A 64 22.86 10.38 6.34
N LEU A 65 23.71 10.83 5.41
CA LEU A 65 23.31 11.66 4.28
C LEU A 65 22.27 10.96 3.40
N ILE A 66 22.50 9.70 3.03
CA ILE A 66 21.56 8.92 2.24
C ILE A 66 20.22 8.76 2.97
N ALA A 67 20.24 8.54 4.28
CA ALA A 67 19.01 8.44 5.08
C ALA A 67 18.19 9.74 5.02
N VAL A 68 18.84 10.90 5.15
CA VAL A 68 18.17 12.21 5.02
C VAL A 68 17.62 12.41 3.60
N VAL A 69 18.40 12.10 2.57
CA VAL A 69 17.96 12.23 1.17
C VAL A 69 16.77 11.32 0.89
N VAL A 70 16.83 10.06 1.31
CA VAL A 70 15.73 9.09 1.16
C VAL A 70 14.48 9.56 1.90
N TYR A 71 14.63 10.13 3.10
CA TYR A 71 13.51 10.69 3.86
C TYR A 71 12.83 11.83 3.09
N LEU A 72 13.60 12.79 2.58
CA LEU A 72 13.07 13.91 1.79
C LEU A 72 12.38 13.42 0.51
N LEU A 73 12.99 12.48 -0.21
CA LEU A 73 12.40 11.90 -1.42
C LEU A 73 11.10 11.15 -1.10
N ARG A 74 11.05 10.39 0.00
CA ARG A 74 9.82 9.71 0.45
C ARG A 74 8.74 10.69 0.87
N TYR A 75 9.10 11.82 1.48
CA TYR A 75 8.15 12.89 1.80
C TYR A 75 7.54 13.48 0.52
N VAL A 76 8.38 13.88 -0.45
CA VAL A 76 7.91 14.40 -1.75
C VAL A 76 7.05 13.37 -2.47
N TRP A 77 7.48 12.11 -2.48
CA TRP A 77 6.71 11.00 -3.04
C TRP A 77 5.33 10.90 -2.41
N ARG A 78 5.24 10.93 -1.08
CA ARG A 78 3.98 10.87 -0.34
C ARG A 78 3.07 12.06 -0.69
N VAL A 79 3.59 13.27 -0.71
CA VAL A 79 2.79 14.48 -1.00
C VAL A 79 2.21 14.45 -2.41
N LEU A 80 3.01 14.07 -3.42
CA LEU A 80 2.55 13.96 -4.81
C LEU A 80 1.38 12.96 -4.96
N LEU A 81 1.37 11.95 -4.12
CA LEU A 81 0.50 10.78 -4.23
C LEU A 81 -0.82 10.92 -3.51
N PHE A 82 -0.73 11.31 -2.24
CA PHE A 82 -1.91 11.54 -1.42
C PHE A 82 -2.67 12.75 -1.96
N GLY A 83 -1.98 13.78 -2.46
CA GLY A 83 -2.61 14.91 -3.13
C GLY A 83 -3.52 14.49 -4.30
N ALA A 84 -3.02 13.62 -5.20
CA ALA A 84 -3.81 13.12 -6.31
C ALA A 84 -5.00 12.27 -5.82
N SER A 85 -4.76 11.37 -4.86
CA SER A 85 -5.80 10.49 -4.29
C SER A 85 -6.93 11.27 -3.62
N TYR A 86 -6.61 12.33 -2.88
CA TYR A 86 -7.63 13.21 -2.28
C TYR A 86 -8.40 14.00 -3.33
N GLN A 87 -7.76 14.41 -4.43
CA GLN A 87 -8.44 15.06 -5.54
C GLN A 87 -9.47 14.13 -6.20
N LEU A 88 -9.13 12.85 -6.38
CA LEU A 88 -10.09 11.82 -6.82
C LEU A 88 -11.25 11.67 -5.84
N ALA A 89 -10.99 11.74 -4.53
CA ALA A 89 -12.03 11.64 -3.51
C ALA A 89 -13.05 12.79 -3.61
N VAL A 90 -12.57 14.02 -3.85
CA VAL A 90 -13.43 15.19 -4.03
C VAL A 90 -14.29 15.03 -5.28
N GLU A 91 -13.68 14.65 -6.40
CA GLU A 91 -14.40 14.50 -7.68
C GLU A 91 -15.46 13.40 -7.62
N LEU A 92 -15.14 12.23 -7.05
CA LEU A 92 -16.10 11.14 -6.88
C LEU A 92 -17.27 11.54 -5.97
N ARG A 93 -17.00 12.31 -4.90
CA ARG A 93 -18.06 12.80 -4.00
C ARG A 93 -18.92 13.85 -4.66
N GLU A 94 -18.33 14.76 -5.43
CA GLU A 94 -19.06 15.80 -6.15
C GLU A 94 -19.98 15.18 -7.21
N ASP A 95 -19.47 14.22 -7.99
CA ASP A 95 -20.26 13.52 -9.00
C ASP A 95 -21.39 12.69 -8.36
N TYR A 96 -21.11 12.00 -7.25
CA TYR A 96 -22.11 11.26 -6.51
C TYR A 96 -23.21 12.18 -5.95
N TYR A 97 -22.81 13.31 -5.34
CA TYR A 97 -23.74 14.30 -4.81
C TYR A 97 -24.59 14.94 -5.92
N ARG A 98 -23.97 15.29 -7.05
CA ARG A 98 -24.66 15.85 -8.21
C ARG A 98 -25.69 14.86 -8.76
N GLN A 99 -25.34 13.58 -8.83
CA GLN A 99 -26.27 12.53 -9.25
C GLN A 99 -27.43 12.36 -8.27
N LEU A 100 -27.16 12.43 -6.96
CA LEU A 100 -28.21 12.41 -5.94
C LEU A 100 -29.14 13.60 -6.09
N SER A 101 -28.63 14.83 -6.20
CA SER A 101 -29.44 16.06 -6.31
C SER A 101 -30.44 16.07 -7.48
N ARG A 102 -30.24 15.23 -8.50
CA ARG A 102 -31.09 15.09 -9.67
C ARG A 102 -32.09 13.93 -9.57
N GLN A 103 -32.09 13.16 -8.48
CA GLN A 103 -33.01 12.04 -8.29
C GLN A 103 -34.42 12.52 -7.92
N HIS A 104 -35.42 11.74 -8.34
CA HIS A 104 -36.81 11.98 -7.99
C HIS A 104 -37.10 11.63 -6.51
N PRO A 105 -38.13 12.23 -5.88
CA PRO A 105 -38.50 11.94 -4.49
C PRO A 105 -38.72 10.45 -4.18
N GLU A 106 -39.27 9.69 -5.14
CA GLU A 106 -39.48 8.23 -4.99
C GLU A 106 -38.17 7.46 -4.74
N PHE A 107 -37.05 7.93 -5.29
CA PHE A 107 -35.74 7.30 -5.06
C PHE A 107 -35.38 7.31 -3.58
N TYR A 108 -35.63 8.44 -2.90
CA TYR A 108 -35.33 8.64 -1.48
C TYR A 108 -36.32 7.94 -0.55
N GLN A 109 -37.52 7.63 -1.03
CA GLN A 109 -38.46 6.80 -0.28
C GLN A 109 -38.05 5.32 -0.30
N ARG A 110 -37.35 4.87 -1.36
CA ARG A 110 -36.88 3.49 -1.52
C ARG A 110 -35.49 3.22 -0.92
N HIS A 111 -34.70 4.26 -0.66
CA HIS A 111 -33.32 4.12 -0.15
C HIS A 111 -33.14 4.89 1.15
N ARG A 112 -32.55 4.24 2.17
CA ARG A 112 -32.30 4.88 3.46
C ARG A 112 -31.21 5.94 3.31
N THR A 113 -31.43 7.13 3.86
CA THR A 113 -30.44 8.23 3.84
C THR A 113 -29.09 7.81 4.41
N GLY A 114 -29.09 6.98 5.47
CA GLY A 114 -27.86 6.43 6.05
C GLY A 114 -27.04 5.59 5.06
N ASP A 115 -27.69 4.79 4.22
CA ASP A 115 -27.01 3.96 3.21
C ASP A 115 -26.40 4.83 2.11
N LEU A 116 -27.10 5.90 1.71
CA LEU A 116 -26.59 6.85 0.71
C LEU A 116 -25.36 7.63 1.25
N ILE A 117 -25.41 8.05 2.52
CA ILE A 117 -24.27 8.71 3.17
C ILE A 117 -23.10 7.74 3.32
N ALA A 118 -23.35 6.50 3.76
CA ALA A 118 -22.31 5.48 3.92
C ALA A 118 -21.61 5.17 2.59
N ARG A 119 -22.33 5.17 1.46
CA ARG A 119 -21.74 5.03 0.12
C ARG A 119 -20.91 6.26 -0.27
N ALA A 120 -21.39 7.48 0.02
CA ALA A 120 -20.67 8.72 -0.27
C ALA A 120 -19.36 8.86 0.53
N THR A 121 -19.30 8.26 1.72
CA THR A 121 -18.13 8.31 2.60
C THR A 121 -17.28 7.06 2.45
N ASN A 122 -17.73 5.93 3.03
CA ASN A 122 -16.95 4.71 3.18
C ASN A 122 -16.59 4.07 1.83
N ASP A 123 -17.55 3.98 0.89
CA ASP A 123 -17.27 3.33 -0.38
C ASP A 123 -16.35 4.19 -1.25
N VAL A 124 -16.56 5.51 -1.27
CA VAL A 124 -15.63 6.43 -1.96
C VAL A 124 -14.23 6.36 -1.34
N ASP A 125 -14.10 6.35 -0.01
CA ASP A 125 -12.80 6.21 0.65
C ASP A 125 -12.11 4.88 0.29
N ARG A 126 -12.85 3.78 0.21
CA ARG A 126 -12.30 2.48 -0.22
C ARG A 126 -11.83 2.51 -1.68
N VAL A 127 -12.57 3.18 -2.56
CA VAL A 127 -12.19 3.36 -3.97
C VAL A 127 -10.91 4.19 -4.08
N VAL A 128 -10.84 5.30 -3.34
CA VAL A 128 -9.68 6.19 -3.29
C VAL A 128 -8.46 5.47 -2.72
N PHE A 129 -8.62 4.73 -1.64
CA PHE A 129 -7.56 3.92 -1.05
C PHE A 129 -7.02 2.89 -2.04
N ALA A 130 -7.90 2.18 -2.76
CA ALA A 130 -7.50 1.20 -3.75
C ALA A 130 -6.73 1.84 -4.93
N ALA A 131 -7.18 3.00 -5.43
CA ALA A 131 -6.59 3.68 -6.57
C ALA A 131 -5.31 4.47 -6.24
N GLY A 132 -5.21 4.95 -5.01
CA GLY A 132 -4.03 5.58 -4.44
C GLY A 132 -3.12 4.57 -3.77
N GLU A 133 -3.22 4.47 -2.45
CA GLU A 133 -2.32 3.69 -1.60
C GLU A 133 -2.17 2.22 -2.04
N GLY A 134 -3.25 1.58 -2.48
CA GLY A 134 -3.21 0.19 -2.96
C GLY A 134 -2.32 -0.01 -4.19
N VAL A 135 -2.55 0.75 -5.27
CA VAL A 135 -1.73 0.68 -6.50
C VAL A 135 -0.28 0.99 -6.18
N LEU A 136 -0.05 1.97 -5.32
CA LEU A 136 1.29 2.48 -5.06
C LEU A 136 2.10 1.63 -4.13
N THR A 137 1.47 1.01 -3.13
CA THR A 137 2.09 -0.04 -2.31
C THR A 137 2.49 -1.22 -3.18
N LEU A 138 1.66 -1.60 -4.16
CA LEU A 138 1.98 -2.65 -5.11
C LEU A 138 3.19 -2.29 -5.97
N VAL A 139 3.23 -1.07 -6.51
CA VAL A 139 4.37 -0.59 -7.30
C VAL A 139 5.64 -0.48 -6.44
N ASP A 140 5.58 0.13 -5.26
CA ASP A 140 6.73 0.25 -4.33
C ASP A 140 7.27 -1.14 -3.98
N SER A 141 6.39 -2.07 -3.61
CA SER A 141 6.77 -3.44 -3.25
C SER A 141 7.40 -4.19 -4.42
N LEU A 142 6.87 -4.03 -5.64
CA LEU A 142 7.43 -4.65 -6.85
C LEU A 142 8.78 -4.03 -7.22
N VAL A 143 8.87 -2.70 -7.27
CA VAL A 143 10.11 -1.99 -7.62
C VAL A 143 11.21 -2.31 -6.62
N MET A 144 10.93 -2.17 -5.32
CA MET A 144 11.89 -2.51 -4.27
C MET A 144 12.25 -3.99 -4.29
N GLY A 145 11.25 -4.87 -4.34
CA GLY A 145 11.46 -6.32 -4.37
C GLY A 145 12.32 -6.75 -5.55
N CYS A 146 12.00 -6.30 -6.76
CA CYS A 146 12.80 -6.57 -7.95
C CYS A 146 14.21 -5.98 -7.85
N ALA A 147 14.36 -4.75 -7.37
CA ALA A 147 15.67 -4.11 -7.25
C ALA A 147 16.57 -4.87 -6.24
N VAL A 148 16.02 -5.27 -5.09
CA VAL A 148 16.71 -6.11 -4.11
C VAL A 148 17.13 -7.44 -4.72
N LEU A 149 16.20 -8.15 -5.39
CA LEU A 149 16.50 -9.44 -6.02
C LEU A 149 17.56 -9.35 -7.10
N ILE A 150 17.51 -8.32 -7.94
CA ILE A 150 18.51 -8.07 -8.98
C ILE A 150 19.87 -7.82 -8.33
N VAL A 151 19.95 -6.98 -7.30
CA VAL A 151 21.23 -6.68 -6.62
C VAL A 151 21.79 -7.90 -5.89
N MET A 152 20.96 -8.65 -5.17
CA MET A 152 21.41 -9.87 -4.48
C MET A 152 21.93 -10.93 -5.46
N SER A 153 21.21 -11.14 -6.57
CA SER A 153 21.58 -12.14 -7.57
C SER A 153 22.84 -11.76 -8.36
N THR A 154 22.96 -10.49 -8.76
CA THR A 154 24.05 -10.01 -9.64
C THR A 154 25.31 -9.57 -8.89
N GLN A 155 25.19 -9.03 -7.67
CA GLN A 155 26.33 -8.42 -6.95
C GLN A 155 26.81 -9.21 -5.74
N ILE A 156 26.00 -10.14 -5.22
CA ILE A 156 26.36 -10.95 -4.04
C ILE A 156 26.59 -12.40 -4.48
N SER A 157 25.50 -13.15 -4.68
CA SER A 157 25.54 -14.53 -5.15
C SER A 157 24.13 -14.98 -5.47
N TRP A 158 23.93 -15.47 -6.69
CA TRP A 158 22.65 -16.04 -7.10
C TRP A 158 22.33 -17.33 -6.32
N GLN A 159 23.34 -18.11 -5.91
CA GLN A 159 23.15 -19.32 -5.10
C GLN A 159 22.61 -18.98 -3.70
N LEU A 160 23.21 -17.99 -3.03
CA LEU A 160 22.74 -17.54 -1.71
C LEU A 160 21.36 -16.90 -1.80
N THR A 161 21.07 -16.16 -2.88
CA THR A 161 19.76 -15.57 -3.13
C THR A 161 18.68 -16.64 -3.27
N LEU A 162 18.96 -17.71 -4.02
CA LEU A 162 18.03 -18.83 -4.17
C LEU A 162 17.78 -19.56 -2.84
N LEU A 163 18.83 -19.77 -2.06
CA LEU A 163 18.71 -20.37 -0.74
C LEU A 163 17.88 -19.50 0.22
N ALA A 164 18.07 -18.18 0.17
CA ALA A 164 17.28 -17.22 0.96
C ALA A 164 15.81 -17.14 0.52
N LEU A 165 15.51 -17.44 -0.74
CA LEU A 165 14.14 -17.47 -1.28
C LEU A 165 13.38 -18.77 -0.97
N LEU A 166 14.08 -19.86 -0.66
CA LEU A 166 13.48 -21.18 -0.45
C LEU A 166 12.39 -21.22 0.65
N PRO A 167 12.53 -20.49 1.79
CA PRO A 167 11.46 -20.42 2.79
C PRO A 167 10.20 -19.66 2.31
N MET A 168 10.31 -18.78 1.31
CA MET A 168 9.21 -17.89 0.89
C MET A 168 8.02 -18.66 0.29
N PRO A 169 8.19 -19.64 -0.63
CA PRO A 169 7.09 -20.49 -1.10
C PRO A 169 6.40 -21.28 0.01
N ILE A 170 7.17 -21.76 1.00
CA ILE A 170 6.63 -22.52 2.14
C ILE A 170 5.75 -21.59 2.98
N MET A 171 6.23 -20.39 3.30
CA MET A 171 5.45 -19.37 3.99
C MET A 171 4.20 -19.00 3.20
N ALA A 172 4.30 -18.79 1.89
CA ALA A 172 3.15 -18.47 1.04
C ALA A 172 2.05 -19.56 1.09
N LEU A 173 2.45 -20.83 1.04
CA LEU A 173 1.52 -21.96 1.15
C LEU A 173 0.85 -22.01 2.54
N MET A 174 1.63 -21.82 3.60
CA MET A 174 1.12 -21.77 4.97
C MET A 174 0.14 -20.61 5.16
N ILE A 175 0.54 -19.40 4.77
CA ILE A 175 -0.30 -18.19 4.85
C ILE A 175 -1.61 -18.40 4.11
N LYS A 176 -1.57 -18.97 2.89
CA LYS A 176 -2.79 -19.28 2.14
C LYS A 176 -3.70 -20.23 2.93
N ARG A 177 -3.17 -21.36 3.40
CA ARG A 177 -3.96 -22.37 4.11
C ARG A 177 -4.58 -21.84 5.41
N TYR A 178 -3.83 -21.09 6.20
CA TYR A 178 -4.33 -20.51 7.44
C TYR A 178 -5.24 -19.30 7.19
N GLY A 179 -4.97 -18.51 6.15
CA GLY A 179 -5.80 -17.40 5.72
C GLY A 179 -7.19 -17.84 5.28
N ASP A 180 -7.29 -18.91 4.49
CA ASP A 180 -8.59 -19.47 4.06
C ASP A 180 -9.41 -19.92 5.27
N ARG A 181 -8.78 -20.61 6.23
CA ARG A 181 -9.45 -21.02 7.48
C ARG A 181 -9.89 -19.84 8.33
N LEU A 182 -9.03 -18.82 8.47
CA LEU A 182 -9.34 -17.62 9.23
C LEU A 182 -10.54 -16.89 8.62
N HIS A 183 -10.62 -16.81 7.29
CA HIS A 183 -11.74 -16.21 6.58
C HIS A 183 -13.05 -16.95 6.86
N ASP A 184 -13.04 -18.27 6.88
CA ASP A 184 -14.22 -19.07 7.19
C ASP A 184 -14.67 -18.90 8.65
N TYR A 185 -13.74 -18.89 9.62
CA TYR A 185 -14.06 -18.60 11.02
C TYR A 185 -14.61 -17.18 11.20
N PHE A 186 -14.05 -16.21 10.48
CA PHE A 186 -14.53 -14.83 10.51
C PHE A 186 -15.96 -14.71 9.98
N LYS A 187 -16.30 -15.42 8.89
CA LYS A 187 -17.68 -15.48 8.38
C LYS A 187 -18.65 -16.08 9.41
N LEU A 188 -18.27 -17.17 10.07
CA LEU A 188 -19.11 -17.81 11.09
C LEU A 188 -19.35 -16.86 12.28
N ALA A 189 -18.29 -16.20 12.76
CA ALA A 189 -18.40 -15.21 13.83
C ALA A 189 -19.29 -14.03 13.42
N GLN A 190 -19.14 -13.51 12.20
CA GLN A 190 -19.94 -12.41 11.68
C GLN A 190 -21.43 -12.80 11.55
N ALA A 191 -21.73 -14.03 11.13
CA ALA A 191 -23.09 -14.54 11.04
C ALA A 191 -23.75 -14.68 12.43
N ALA A 192 -23.01 -15.19 13.42
CA ALA A 192 -23.49 -15.26 14.80
C ALA A 192 -23.70 -13.87 15.43
N PHE A 193 -22.83 -12.90 15.12
CA PHE A 193 -22.99 -11.52 15.54
C PHE A 193 -24.24 -10.87 14.93
N SER A 194 -24.50 -11.11 13.64
CA SER A 194 -25.72 -10.62 12.97
C SER A 194 -26.98 -11.16 13.62
N SER A 195 -27.04 -12.47 13.91
CA SER A 195 -28.24 -13.08 14.52
C SER A 195 -28.50 -12.60 15.94
N LEU A 196 -27.44 -12.33 16.73
CA LEU A 196 -27.55 -11.67 18.03
C LEU A 196 -28.14 -10.26 17.88
N ASN A 197 -27.64 -9.47 16.94
CA ASN A 197 -28.12 -8.12 16.71
C ASN A 197 -29.60 -8.09 16.26
N ASP A 198 -30.00 -9.02 15.40
CA ASP A 198 -31.40 -9.17 14.97
C ASP A 198 -32.33 -9.46 16.16
N ARG A 199 -31.94 -10.37 17.07
CA ARG A 199 -32.70 -10.68 18.29
C ARG A 199 -32.78 -9.51 19.26
N THR A 200 -31.68 -8.76 19.44
CA THR A 200 -31.66 -7.57 20.28
C THR A 200 -32.56 -6.49 19.70
N GLN A 201 -32.51 -6.28 18.38
CA GLN A 201 -33.39 -5.33 17.69
C GLN A 201 -34.86 -5.71 17.85
N GLU A 202 -35.20 -6.99 17.64
CA GLU A 202 -36.57 -7.51 17.82
C GLU A 202 -37.07 -7.28 19.26
N SER A 203 -36.23 -7.59 20.26
CA SER A 203 -36.56 -7.40 21.67
C SER A 203 -36.78 -5.92 22.02
N LEU A 204 -35.93 -5.01 21.53
CA LEU A 204 -36.07 -3.57 21.75
C LEU A 204 -37.31 -3.00 21.06
N THR A 205 -37.65 -3.47 19.85
CA THR A 205 -38.90 -3.05 19.17
C THR A 205 -40.16 -3.61 19.82
N SER A 206 -40.04 -4.69 20.60
CA SER A 206 -41.16 -5.35 21.28
C SER A 206 -41.49 -4.69 22.63
N ILE A 207 -40.57 -3.93 23.20
CA ILE A 207 -40.80 -3.17 24.45
C ILE A 207 -41.53 -1.87 24.06
N ARG A 208 -42.85 -1.85 24.32
CA ARG A 208 -43.71 -0.66 24.27
C ARG A 208 -43.72 0.07 25.61
#